data_AF-A0AB34JT56-F1
#
_entry.id   AF-A0AB34JT56-F1
#
_cell.length_a   1.000
_cell.length_b   1.000
_cell.length_c   1.000
_cell.angle_alpha   90.00
_cell.angle_beta   90.00
_cell.angle_gamma   90.00
#
_symmetry.space_group_name_H-M   'P 1'
#
loop_
_entity.id
_entity.type
_entity.pdbx_description
1 polymer ?
#
loop_
_entity_poly.entity_id
_entity_poly.type
_entity_poly.pdbx_seq_one_letter_code
_entity_poly.pdbx_strand_id
1 'polypeptide(L)'
;MLRQVHSQRGDAERLSGEVSPSKHSRGRSRACPHARRLTCALIAIAVVEMCLYSWWAALPPALALQTAPLQQRRQTFSDAASTSARARIRARSLSRVAAELERLQFAEANHSAAGQGLRIVNRRGIRAAAGDAYDQAELRGHLKCTMMGSVGIELVLPLTAINDDYCDCGDGSDEPGTSACAGASPASAERGSPGRDGERGFHCGREVLPASRVDDGVCDCCDGADESVVDCPQRCESLARAQAAAITSRRKGQLKKAAYVARTKSNTKLLSAASVSRGGRFEAFGALSGQCIHSDASEYEVCFFKGAVQKSVYAHAHSFSLGRHWSWKAGMQPIGEFEGGDMCPDGTRRSLVLKFECTPNDETLGPVSETSTCKYEVTVQTAAAC
;
A
#
# COMPACT_ATOMS: atom_id res chain seq x y z
N MET A 1 50.32 -1.72 32.91
CA MET A 1 50.15 -1.62 34.37
C MET A 1 49.92 -0.17 34.72
N LEU A 2 48.65 0.23 34.75
CA LEU A 2 48.20 1.61 34.96
C LEU A 2 47.49 1.72 36.31
N ARG A 3 47.63 2.91 36.86
CA ARG A 3 47.53 3.32 38.27
C ARG A 3 46.16 3.14 38.92
N GLN A 4 46.28 3.02 40.24
CA GLN A 4 45.28 2.97 41.29
C GLN A 4 44.14 4.00 41.20
N VAL A 5 43.00 3.49 41.65
CA VAL A 5 41.73 4.12 41.98
C VAL A 5 41.86 4.91 43.28
N HIS A 6 41.37 6.15 43.30
CA HIS A 6 40.94 6.83 44.53
C HIS A 6 39.53 7.38 44.36
N SER A 7 38.73 7.12 45.39
CA SER A 7 37.32 7.44 45.60
C SER A 7 37.21 8.56 46.65
N GLN A 8 36.35 9.57 46.42
CA GLN A 8 35.50 10.35 47.37
C GLN A 8 34.49 11.15 46.49
N ARG A 9 33.15 11.05 46.56
CA ARG A 9 32.10 11.45 47.54
C ARG A 9 31.90 12.96 47.75
N GLY A 10 30.63 13.40 47.59
CA GLY A 10 30.05 14.75 47.86
C GLY A 10 30.07 15.67 46.63
N ASP A 11 29.03 16.37 46.17
CA ASP A 11 27.80 16.82 46.81
C ASP A 11 26.65 17.02 45.80
N ALA A 12 25.43 16.98 46.32
CA ALA A 12 24.18 17.22 45.62
C ALA A 12 23.90 18.71 45.48
N GLU A 13 23.57 19.18 44.27
CA GLU A 13 22.83 20.44 44.11
C GLU A 13 21.64 20.27 43.16
N ARG A 14 20.54 20.78 43.68
CA ARG A 14 19.16 20.69 43.24
C ARG A 14 18.81 22.08 42.71
N LEU A 15 18.54 22.22 41.41
CA LEU A 15 18.02 23.47 40.85
C LEU A 15 16.65 23.24 40.23
N SER A 16 15.65 23.59 41.04
CA SER A 16 14.27 23.87 40.68
C SER A 16 14.23 25.24 39.99
N GLY A 17 13.60 25.35 38.82
CA GLY A 17 13.36 26.61 38.11
C GLY A 17 11.87 26.83 37.94
N GLU A 18 11.39 27.89 38.59
CA GLU A 18 10.00 28.25 38.83
C GLU A 18 9.19 28.65 37.58
N VAL A 19 7.92 28.28 37.62
CA VAL A 19 6.81 28.80 36.80
C VAL A 19 6.24 30.04 37.50
N SER A 20 6.01 31.12 36.75
CA SER A 20 4.94 32.08 37.11
C SER A 20 4.44 32.94 35.95
N PRO A 21 3.19 33.46 36.04
CA PRO A 21 2.36 33.85 34.90
C PRO A 21 2.19 35.37 34.78
N SER A 22 1.72 35.85 33.62
CA SER A 22 1.29 37.25 33.49
C SER A 22 0.18 37.46 32.45
N LYS A 23 -1.02 37.68 33.01
CA LYS A 23 -1.99 38.76 32.76
C LYS A 23 -2.72 38.90 31.40
N HIS A 24 -4.03 38.71 31.54
CA HIS A 24 -5.14 39.37 30.83
C HIS A 24 -4.92 40.84 30.44
N SER A 25 -5.46 41.19 29.26
CA SER A 25 -6.16 42.47 29.06
C SER A 25 -7.36 42.29 28.13
N ARG A 26 -8.54 42.62 28.67
CA ARG A 26 -9.81 42.80 27.96
C ARG A 26 -9.85 44.17 27.27
N GLY A 27 -10.54 44.28 26.14
CA GLY A 27 -10.95 45.55 25.52
C GLY A 27 -11.67 45.31 24.19
N ARG A 28 -12.94 44.85 24.21
CA ARG A 28 -14.17 45.63 23.96
C ARG A 28 -14.26 46.33 22.60
N SER A 29 -15.14 45.78 21.77
CA SER A 29 -16.22 46.44 20.99
C SER A 29 -15.87 47.56 20.00
N ARG A 30 -16.28 47.37 18.74
CA ARG A 30 -17.27 48.24 18.07
C ARG A 30 -17.81 47.60 16.78
N ALA A 31 -19.12 47.77 16.60
CA ALA A 31 -19.94 47.30 15.50
C ALA A 31 -19.75 48.16 14.22
N CYS A 32 -20.21 47.58 13.11
CA CYS A 32 -20.42 48.16 11.78
C CYS A 32 -21.14 49.53 11.80
N PRO A 33 -21.10 50.33 10.72
CA PRO A 33 -22.08 50.10 9.62
C PRO A 33 -21.68 50.52 8.18
N HIS A 34 -22.45 49.96 7.24
CA HIS A 34 -22.93 50.53 5.96
C HIS A 34 -21.92 50.99 4.90
N ALA A 35 -21.83 50.27 3.77
CA ALA A 35 -22.68 50.41 2.57
C ALA A 35 -22.14 51.46 1.59
N ARG A 36 -21.94 51.10 0.32
CA ARG A 36 -22.81 51.41 -0.84
C ARG A 36 -21.88 51.21 -2.07
N ARG A 37 -22.27 50.75 -3.27
CA ARG A 37 -23.58 50.41 -3.86
C ARG A 37 -23.38 50.16 -5.38
N LEU A 38 -24.38 49.50 -5.97
CA LEU A 38 -24.94 49.68 -7.34
C LEU A 38 -24.14 49.01 -8.47
N THR A 39 -24.73 48.31 -9.45
CA THR A 39 -26.14 48.20 -9.93
C THR A 39 -26.24 47.09 -10.98
N CYS A 40 -27.27 46.24 -10.93
CA CYS A 40 -28.47 46.20 -11.83
C CYS A 40 -28.18 45.81 -13.29
N ALA A 41 -28.99 44.98 -13.98
CA ALA A 41 -30.43 44.83 -13.89
C ALA A 41 -30.94 43.44 -14.37
N LEU A 42 -32.08 43.06 -13.80
CA LEU A 42 -33.00 41.98 -14.18
C LEU A 42 -33.95 42.41 -15.31
N ILE A 43 -34.81 41.45 -15.73
CA ILE A 43 -36.15 41.53 -16.40
C ILE A 43 -36.07 41.09 -17.87
N ALA A 44 -36.49 39.89 -18.31
CA ALA A 44 -37.78 39.15 -18.30
C ALA A 44 -38.56 39.25 -19.64
N ILE A 45 -39.37 38.21 -19.92
CA ILE A 45 -40.38 38.01 -21.02
C ILE A 45 -39.77 37.35 -22.27
N ALA A 46 -39.96 36.04 -22.56
CA ALA A 46 -41.14 35.23 -22.92
C ALA A 46 -41.60 35.36 -24.40
N VAL A 47 -41.98 34.20 -24.96
CA VAL A 47 -42.68 33.92 -26.24
C VAL A 47 -41.80 33.63 -27.49
N VAL A 48 -41.62 32.35 -27.82
CA VAL A 48 -42.19 31.70 -29.03
C VAL A 48 -42.46 30.22 -28.70
N GLU A 49 -43.67 29.79 -29.02
CA GLU A 49 -44.33 28.51 -28.77
C GLU A 49 -44.04 27.41 -29.82
N MET A 50 -44.24 26.17 -29.38
CA MET A 50 -44.98 25.06 -30.00
C MET A 50 -44.76 24.68 -31.47
N CYS A 51 -44.36 23.41 -31.67
CA CYS A 51 -45.17 22.47 -32.45
C CYS A 51 -44.82 21.00 -32.16
N LEU A 52 -45.86 20.22 -31.88
CA LEU A 52 -46.01 18.75 -31.99
C LEU A 52 -45.76 17.86 -30.75
N TYR A 53 -46.70 17.94 -29.79
CA TYR A 53 -47.44 16.77 -29.29
C TYR A 53 -48.08 16.03 -30.49
N SER A 54 -48.34 14.73 -30.58
CA SER A 54 -48.80 13.72 -29.62
C SER A 54 -48.99 12.41 -30.43
N TRP A 55 -49.06 11.25 -29.77
CA TRP A 55 -50.16 10.28 -29.92
C TRP A 55 -49.89 9.04 -29.04
N TRP A 56 -50.73 8.90 -28.02
CA TRP A 56 -50.93 7.72 -27.20
C TRP A 56 -52.40 7.32 -27.37
N ALA A 57 -52.65 6.03 -27.17
CA ALA A 57 -53.94 5.34 -26.98
C ALA A 57 -54.70 4.86 -28.23
N ALA A 58 -54.67 3.54 -28.44
CA ALA A 58 -55.88 2.73 -28.67
C ALA A 58 -55.60 1.23 -28.41
N LEU A 59 -56.22 0.71 -27.35
CA LEU A 59 -56.65 -0.68 -27.11
C LEU A 59 -58.19 -0.70 -27.32
N PRO A 60 -58.97 -1.81 -27.27
CA PRO A 60 -58.73 -3.27 -27.21
C PRO A 60 -59.76 -4.01 -28.16
N PRO A 61 -60.42 -5.18 -27.87
CA PRO A 61 -60.13 -6.40 -27.07
C PRO A 61 -60.39 -7.74 -27.83
N ALA A 62 -60.11 -8.86 -27.13
CA ALA A 62 -61.00 -10.04 -26.95
C ALA A 62 -60.62 -11.41 -27.55
N LEU A 63 -60.64 -12.42 -26.64
CA LEU A 63 -61.21 -13.79 -26.75
C LEU A 63 -60.54 -14.77 -27.75
N ALA A 64 -60.41 -16.08 -27.52
CA ALA A 64 -60.71 -16.98 -26.42
C ALA A 64 -59.99 -18.33 -26.65
N LEU A 65 -59.92 -19.10 -25.57
CA LEU A 65 -59.71 -20.54 -25.43
C LEU A 65 -59.82 -21.42 -26.70
N GLN A 66 -58.95 -22.42 -26.83
CA GLN A 66 -59.35 -23.83 -26.65
C GLN A 66 -58.16 -24.80 -26.70
N THR A 67 -58.02 -25.55 -25.60
CA THR A 67 -57.39 -26.87 -25.51
C THR A 67 -58.13 -27.91 -26.33
N ALA A 68 -57.46 -28.98 -26.76
CA ALA A 68 -57.85 -30.41 -26.73
C ALA A 68 -57.24 -31.22 -27.94
N PRO A 69 -57.32 -32.58 -28.00
CA PRO A 69 -56.16 -33.45 -27.82
C PRO A 69 -56.14 -34.65 -28.82
N LEU A 70 -55.39 -35.72 -28.46
CA LEU A 70 -55.53 -37.13 -28.88
C LEU A 70 -54.98 -37.51 -30.28
N GLN A 71 -53.93 -38.35 -30.32
CA GLN A 71 -54.03 -39.82 -30.35
C GLN A 71 -54.82 -40.37 -31.54
N GLN A 72 -54.11 -40.95 -32.50
CA GLN A 72 -54.39 -42.19 -33.25
C GLN A 72 -53.44 -42.23 -34.45
N ARG A 73 -52.90 -43.33 -34.97
CA ARG A 73 -52.88 -44.77 -34.70
C ARG A 73 -51.77 -45.26 -35.67
N ARG A 74 -50.76 -46.05 -35.26
CA ARG A 74 -50.73 -47.52 -35.52
C ARG A 74 -51.51 -47.87 -36.80
N GLN A 75 -50.95 -48.35 -37.90
CA GLN A 75 -50.00 -49.44 -38.17
C GLN A 75 -49.57 -49.31 -39.65
N THR A 76 -48.35 -49.69 -40.04
CA THR A 76 -47.98 -51.04 -40.52
C THR A 76 -46.43 -51.08 -40.61
N PHE A 77 -45.70 -51.90 -39.83
CA PHE A 77 -45.16 -53.25 -40.17
C PHE A 77 -44.91 -53.44 -41.68
N SER A 78 -43.74 -53.81 -42.21
CA SER A 78 -42.56 -54.56 -41.77
C SER A 78 -41.33 -54.00 -42.54
N ASP A 79 -40.10 -53.98 -42.03
CA ASP A 79 -39.15 -55.08 -42.12
C ASP A 79 -37.77 -54.62 -41.61
N ALA A 80 -36.91 -55.59 -41.31
CA ALA A 80 -35.50 -55.47 -40.94
C ALA A 80 -35.20 -55.32 -39.44
N ALA A 81 -35.32 -56.46 -38.74
CA ALA A 81 -34.39 -56.80 -37.67
C ALA A 81 -32.95 -56.69 -38.20
N SER A 82 -32.27 -55.60 -37.86
CA SER A 82 -30.83 -55.45 -38.02
C SER A 82 -30.21 -55.37 -36.62
N THR A 83 -29.73 -56.53 -36.21
CA THR A 83 -28.86 -56.76 -35.06
C THR A 83 -27.59 -55.93 -35.18
N SER A 84 -27.57 -54.75 -34.56
CA SER A 84 -26.33 -54.00 -34.36
C SER A 84 -26.00 -53.93 -32.87
N ALA A 85 -24.82 -54.45 -32.51
CA ALA A 85 -24.24 -54.29 -31.18
C ALA A 85 -24.20 -52.81 -30.73
N ARG A 86 -24.14 -51.86 -31.68
CA ARG A 86 -24.15 -50.42 -31.41
C ARG A 86 -25.47 -49.92 -30.81
N ALA A 87 -26.61 -50.52 -31.16
CA ALA A 87 -27.91 -50.14 -30.59
C ALA A 87 -28.06 -50.58 -29.13
N ARG A 88 -27.55 -51.78 -28.79
CA ARG A 88 -27.50 -52.28 -27.40
C ARG A 88 -26.49 -51.53 -26.53
N ILE A 89 -25.37 -51.09 -27.11
CA ILE A 89 -24.38 -50.25 -26.41
C ILE A 89 -24.95 -48.86 -26.10
N ARG A 90 -25.66 -48.22 -27.06
CA ARG A 90 -26.29 -46.91 -26.87
C ARG A 90 -27.40 -46.92 -25.81
N ALA A 91 -28.22 -47.97 -25.75
CA ALA A 91 -29.25 -48.12 -24.73
C ALA A 91 -28.65 -48.33 -23.32
N ARG A 92 -27.57 -49.11 -23.21
CA ARG A 92 -26.85 -49.31 -21.93
C ARG A 92 -26.12 -48.04 -21.46
N SER A 93 -25.54 -47.25 -22.38
CA SER A 93 -24.86 -46.00 -22.01
C SER A 93 -25.85 -44.94 -21.52
N LEU A 94 -27.03 -44.81 -22.13
CA LEU A 94 -28.06 -43.86 -21.69
C LEU A 94 -28.65 -44.22 -20.32
N SER A 95 -28.80 -45.51 -20.00
CA SER A 95 -29.26 -45.95 -18.67
C SER A 95 -28.26 -45.69 -17.55
N ARG A 96 -26.95 -45.75 -17.84
CA ARG A 96 -25.89 -45.40 -16.87
C ARG A 96 -25.82 -43.90 -16.64
N VAL A 97 -25.94 -43.10 -17.69
CA VAL A 97 -25.96 -41.63 -17.59
C VAL A 97 -27.19 -41.15 -16.81
N ALA A 98 -28.36 -41.76 -17.02
CA ALA A 98 -29.56 -41.44 -16.24
C ALA A 98 -29.42 -41.80 -14.75
N ALA A 99 -28.86 -42.97 -14.43
CA ALA A 99 -28.60 -43.37 -13.04
C ALA A 99 -27.50 -42.53 -12.36
N GLU A 100 -26.50 -42.05 -13.12
CA GLU A 100 -25.48 -41.11 -12.64
C GLU A 100 -26.07 -39.72 -12.36
N LEU A 101 -26.95 -39.23 -13.24
CA LEU A 101 -27.68 -37.97 -13.07
C LEU A 101 -28.63 -38.00 -11.87
N GLU A 102 -29.38 -39.09 -11.67
CA GLU A 102 -30.22 -39.25 -10.48
C GLU A 102 -29.37 -39.32 -9.20
N ARG A 103 -28.20 -39.98 -9.23
CA ARG A 103 -27.25 -39.98 -8.09
C ARG A 103 -26.68 -38.60 -7.78
N LEU A 104 -26.34 -37.82 -8.81
CA LEU A 104 -25.85 -36.45 -8.64
C LEU A 104 -26.95 -35.52 -8.12
N GLN A 105 -28.19 -35.66 -8.61
CA GLN A 105 -29.33 -34.91 -8.12
C GLN A 105 -29.70 -35.27 -6.67
N PHE A 106 -29.61 -36.55 -6.29
CA PHE A 106 -29.80 -36.98 -4.89
C PHE A 106 -28.65 -36.54 -3.97
N ALA A 107 -27.41 -36.46 -4.48
CA ALA A 107 -26.26 -35.91 -3.75
C ALA A 107 -26.42 -34.41 -3.50
N GLU A 108 -26.93 -33.65 -4.46
CA GLU A 108 -27.22 -32.21 -4.34
C GLU A 108 -28.41 -31.92 -3.41
N ALA A 109 -29.44 -32.78 -3.44
CA ALA A 109 -30.57 -32.72 -2.51
C ALA A 109 -30.18 -33.10 -1.06
N ASN A 110 -29.28 -34.07 -0.86
CA ASN A 110 -28.76 -34.41 0.47
C ASN A 110 -27.76 -33.36 0.98
N HIS A 111 -27.02 -32.67 0.10
CA HIS A 111 -26.19 -31.51 0.49
C HIS A 111 -27.02 -30.30 0.91
N SER A 112 -28.27 -30.22 0.45
CA SER A 112 -29.23 -29.17 0.82
C SER A 112 -30.06 -29.52 2.06
N ALA A 113 -30.18 -30.81 2.42
CA ALA A 113 -30.97 -31.29 3.55
C ALA A 113 -30.15 -31.65 4.81
N ALA A 114 -28.85 -31.91 4.67
CA ALA A 114 -27.92 -32.10 5.80
C ALA A 114 -27.09 -30.82 6.02
N GLY A 115 -27.70 -29.76 6.55
CA GLY A 115 -26.95 -28.55 6.88
C GLY A 115 -27.75 -27.25 6.90
N GLN A 116 -28.86 -27.20 7.64
CA GLN A 116 -29.27 -25.93 8.26
C GLN A 116 -28.55 -25.74 9.61
N GLY A 117 -27.28 -26.16 9.69
CA GLY A 117 -26.40 -25.76 10.78
C GLY A 117 -26.05 -24.29 10.60
N LEU A 118 -25.90 -23.54 11.70
CA LEU A 118 -25.36 -22.18 11.68
C LEU A 118 -24.06 -22.20 10.84
N ARG A 119 -24.07 -21.54 9.68
CA ARG A 119 -22.82 -21.23 8.97
C ARG A 119 -22.15 -20.08 9.71
N ILE A 120 -20.82 -20.08 9.79
CA ILE A 120 -20.10 -18.90 10.26
C ILE A 120 -20.36 -17.83 9.20
N VAL A 121 -21.23 -16.88 9.54
CA VAL A 121 -21.84 -15.94 8.60
C VAL A 121 -20.80 -14.97 8.04
N ASN A 122 -19.65 -14.86 8.71
CA ASN A 122 -18.61 -13.92 8.36
C ASN A 122 -17.21 -14.53 8.51
N ARG A 123 -16.59 -14.94 7.40
CA ARG A 123 -15.21 -15.45 7.37
C ARG A 123 -14.15 -14.35 7.25
N ARG A 124 -14.52 -13.10 7.54
CA ARG A 124 -13.61 -11.95 7.47
C ARG A 124 -12.39 -12.16 8.35
N GLY A 125 -11.25 -11.71 7.84
CA GLY A 125 -9.96 -11.77 8.52
C GLY A 125 -9.39 -13.17 8.76
N ILE A 126 -10.03 -14.24 8.26
CA ILE A 126 -9.51 -15.61 8.37
C ILE A 126 -8.50 -15.88 7.25
N ARG A 127 -7.29 -16.33 7.62
CA ARG A 127 -6.30 -16.80 6.64
C ARG A 127 -6.83 -18.01 5.87
N ALA A 128 -6.56 -18.08 4.56
CA ALA A 128 -6.92 -19.24 3.74
C ALA A 128 -6.52 -20.60 4.35
N ALA A 129 -5.31 -20.71 4.92
CA ALA A 129 -4.85 -21.94 5.56
C ALA A 129 -5.47 -22.23 6.94
N ALA A 130 -6.09 -21.24 7.58
CA ALA A 130 -6.83 -21.40 8.83
C ALA A 130 -8.33 -21.69 8.59
N GLY A 131 -8.81 -21.56 7.33
CA GLY A 131 -10.20 -21.83 6.96
C GLY A 131 -10.68 -23.21 7.42
N ASP A 132 -9.83 -24.23 7.28
CA ASP A 132 -10.13 -25.60 7.70
C ASP A 132 -10.54 -25.70 9.18
N ALA A 133 -9.98 -24.89 10.08
CA ALA A 133 -10.31 -24.92 11.50
C ALA A 133 -11.74 -24.41 11.77
N TYR A 134 -12.15 -23.35 11.08
CA TYR A 134 -13.50 -22.79 11.17
C TYR A 134 -14.52 -23.64 10.41
N ASP A 135 -14.14 -24.27 9.30
CA ASP A 135 -14.94 -25.31 8.63
C ASP A 135 -15.25 -26.47 9.59
N GLN A 136 -14.24 -26.92 10.35
CA GLN A 136 -14.44 -27.95 11.36
C GLN A 136 -15.31 -27.47 12.54
N ALA A 137 -15.24 -26.18 12.90
CA ALA A 137 -16.12 -25.59 13.91
C ALA A 137 -17.58 -25.60 13.45
N GLU A 138 -17.86 -25.23 12.19
CA GLU A 138 -19.19 -25.32 11.58
C GLU A 138 -19.74 -26.74 11.62
N LEU A 139 -18.94 -27.73 11.22
CA LEU A 139 -19.33 -29.14 11.26
C LEU A 139 -19.64 -29.64 12.67
N ARG A 140 -18.95 -29.12 13.69
CA ARG A 140 -19.13 -29.49 15.10
C ARG A 140 -20.22 -28.68 15.81
N GLY A 141 -20.65 -27.57 15.22
CA GLY A 141 -21.57 -26.61 15.84
C GLY A 141 -20.94 -25.76 16.96
N HIS A 142 -19.61 -25.75 17.11
CA HIS A 142 -18.91 -24.98 18.14
C HIS A 142 -17.44 -24.72 17.78
N LEU A 143 -16.90 -23.58 18.23
CA LEU A 143 -15.47 -23.24 18.15
C LEU A 143 -14.75 -23.71 19.41
N LYS A 144 -13.52 -24.20 19.25
CA LYS A 144 -12.62 -24.58 20.35
C LYS A 144 -11.44 -23.61 20.36
N CYS A 145 -11.22 -22.93 21.47
CA CYS A 145 -10.14 -21.96 21.62
C CYS A 145 -9.51 -22.00 23.02
N THR A 146 -8.51 -21.17 23.26
CA THR A 146 -7.86 -21.05 24.58
C THR A 146 -8.51 -19.98 25.44
N MET A 147 -8.69 -20.24 26.74
CA MET A 147 -9.23 -19.24 27.67
C MET A 147 -8.19 -18.13 27.98
N MET A 148 -8.63 -16.87 28.11
CA MET A 148 -7.77 -15.77 28.58
C MET A 148 -7.08 -16.09 29.91
N GLY A 149 -5.75 -15.84 29.97
CA GLY A 149 -4.97 -15.95 31.20
C GLY A 149 -4.71 -17.38 31.71
N SER A 150 -5.14 -18.43 30.98
CA SER A 150 -4.95 -19.82 31.36
C SER A 150 -4.30 -20.62 30.25
N VAL A 151 -3.12 -21.19 30.51
CA VAL A 151 -2.42 -22.05 29.53
C VAL A 151 -3.08 -23.44 29.51
N GLY A 152 -3.65 -23.82 28.37
CA GLY A 152 -4.12 -25.20 28.13
C GLY A 152 -5.55 -25.52 28.60
N ILE A 153 -6.33 -24.51 29.01
CA ILE A 153 -7.77 -24.68 29.24
C ILE A 153 -8.50 -24.39 27.94
N GLU A 154 -9.12 -25.44 27.39
CA GLU A 154 -9.92 -25.38 26.16
C GLU A 154 -11.32 -24.83 26.48
N LEU A 155 -11.69 -23.74 25.81
CA LEU A 155 -13.01 -23.14 25.84
C LEU A 155 -13.81 -23.59 24.62
N VAL A 156 -15.08 -23.96 24.83
CA VAL A 156 -16.01 -24.36 23.77
C VAL A 156 -17.07 -23.28 23.62
N LEU A 157 -17.04 -22.58 22.49
CA LEU A 157 -17.93 -21.47 22.19
C LEU A 157 -18.98 -21.86 21.14
N PRO A 158 -20.24 -21.41 21.29
CA PRO A 158 -21.23 -21.56 20.21
C PRO A 158 -20.79 -20.76 18.99
N LEU A 159 -21.23 -21.15 17.78
CA LEU A 159 -20.90 -20.43 16.55
C LEU A 159 -21.41 -18.98 16.50
N THR A 160 -22.34 -18.61 17.39
CA THR A 160 -22.82 -17.24 17.54
C THR A 160 -21.83 -16.32 18.24
N ALA A 161 -20.88 -16.88 19.00
CA ALA A 161 -19.82 -16.15 19.68
C ALA A 161 -18.57 -16.02 18.78
N ILE A 162 -18.77 -15.97 17.46
CA ILE A 162 -17.70 -15.74 16.49
C ILE A 162 -18.08 -14.46 15.76
N ASN A 163 -17.18 -13.48 15.77
CA ASN A 163 -17.41 -12.15 15.22
C ASN A 163 -18.64 -11.45 15.82
N ASP A 164 -18.85 -11.57 17.14
CA ASP A 164 -19.96 -10.95 17.86
C ASP A 164 -19.57 -9.69 18.66
N ASP A 165 -18.37 -9.17 18.39
CA ASP A 165 -17.79 -7.97 19.00
C ASP A 165 -17.49 -8.16 20.50
N TYR A 166 -17.22 -9.41 20.91
CA TYR A 166 -16.84 -9.78 22.26
C TYR A 166 -15.67 -10.78 22.27
N CYS A 167 -14.57 -10.41 22.93
CA CYS A 167 -13.39 -11.26 23.01
C CYS A 167 -13.48 -12.28 24.16
N ASP A 168 -14.03 -13.45 23.87
CA ASP A 168 -14.08 -14.66 24.70
C ASP A 168 -12.74 -15.42 24.72
N CYS A 169 -12.02 -15.50 23.60
CA CYS A 169 -10.81 -16.31 23.50
C CYS A 169 -9.53 -15.54 23.86
N GLY A 170 -8.63 -16.21 24.59
CA GLY A 170 -7.30 -15.69 24.92
C GLY A 170 -6.32 -15.63 23.75
N ASP A 171 -6.61 -16.37 22.67
CA ASP A 171 -5.89 -16.30 21.40
C ASP A 171 -6.57 -15.41 20.34
N GLY A 172 -7.77 -14.89 20.64
CA GLY A 172 -8.59 -14.06 19.75
C GLY A 172 -9.12 -14.77 18.51
N SER A 173 -9.26 -16.10 18.55
CA SER A 173 -9.77 -16.90 17.43
C SER A 173 -11.30 -16.83 17.24
N ASP A 174 -12.01 -16.28 18.20
CA ASP A 174 -13.43 -15.91 18.15
C ASP A 174 -13.67 -14.61 17.37
N GLU A 175 -12.72 -13.68 17.36
CA GLU A 175 -12.88 -12.36 16.72
C GLU A 175 -11.91 -12.11 15.56
N PRO A 176 -11.83 -13.00 14.54
CA PRO A 176 -10.95 -12.79 13.40
C PRO A 176 -11.38 -11.61 12.50
N GLY A 177 -12.63 -11.19 12.59
CA GLY A 177 -13.29 -10.23 11.70
C GLY A 177 -13.86 -9.01 12.40
N THR A 178 -13.49 -8.73 13.66
CA THR A 178 -13.83 -7.51 14.41
C THR A 178 -12.60 -6.98 15.16
N SER A 179 -12.76 -5.85 15.87
CA SER A 179 -11.72 -5.28 16.72
C SER A 179 -11.79 -5.69 18.19
N ALA A 180 -12.74 -6.53 18.60
CA ALA A 180 -12.98 -6.83 20.01
C ALA A 180 -11.78 -7.46 20.75
N CYS A 181 -10.96 -8.23 20.04
CA CYS A 181 -9.72 -8.79 20.60
C CYS A 181 -8.48 -7.87 20.47
N ALA A 182 -8.67 -6.57 20.24
CA ALA A 182 -7.59 -5.58 20.28
C ALA A 182 -6.95 -5.54 21.68
N GLY A 183 -5.70 -6.01 21.77
CA GLY A 183 -4.97 -6.07 23.05
C GLY A 183 -5.01 -7.43 23.74
N ALA A 184 -5.68 -8.44 23.16
CA ALA A 184 -5.50 -9.83 23.56
C ALA A 184 -3.99 -10.18 23.46
N SER A 185 -3.39 -10.51 24.60
CA SER A 185 -1.94 -10.43 24.75
C SER A 185 -1.22 -11.64 24.12
N PRO A 186 -0.04 -11.44 23.49
CA PRO A 186 0.83 -12.53 23.05
C PRO A 186 1.26 -13.48 24.17
N ALA A 187 1.20 -13.02 25.42
CA ALA A 187 1.61 -13.74 26.62
C ALA A 187 0.66 -14.88 27.01
N SER A 188 -0.59 -14.88 26.54
CA SER A 188 -1.53 -16.02 26.71
C SER A 188 -1.16 -17.23 25.84
N ALA A 189 -0.23 -17.06 24.88
CA ALA A 189 0.10 -18.04 23.86
C ALA A 189 1.62 -18.32 23.79
N GLU A 190 2.29 -18.45 24.95
CA GLU A 190 3.67 -18.91 24.94
C GLU A 190 3.77 -20.40 24.56
N ARG A 191 4.43 -20.64 23.40
CA ARG A 191 5.13 -21.87 23.02
C ARG A 191 4.29 -23.16 23.04
N GLY A 192 3.51 -23.41 21.99
CA GLY A 192 3.04 -24.78 21.77
C GLY A 192 1.94 -24.97 20.72
N SER A 193 1.15 -23.95 20.40
CA SER A 193 0.13 -24.09 19.35
C SER A 193 0.77 -24.05 17.96
N PRO A 194 0.31 -24.87 17.00
CA PRO A 194 0.87 -24.96 15.66
C PRO A 194 0.53 -23.69 14.87
N GLY A 195 1.35 -22.68 15.11
CA GLY A 195 1.39 -21.36 14.51
C GLY A 195 2.73 -20.75 14.90
N ARG A 196 3.82 -21.44 14.54
CA ARG A 196 5.11 -20.77 14.46
C ARG A 196 4.91 -19.65 13.45
N ASP A 197 5.32 -18.45 13.84
CA ASP A 197 5.36 -17.23 13.02
C ASP A 197 4.07 -16.38 13.14
N GLY A 198 4.07 -15.35 14.00
CA GLY A 198 3.45 -14.03 13.79
C GLY A 198 2.06 -13.83 13.14
N GLU A 199 1.19 -14.84 13.05
CA GLU A 199 0.00 -14.85 12.18
C GLU A 199 -1.34 -14.58 12.90
N ARG A 200 -1.30 -13.98 14.10
CA ARG A 200 -2.52 -13.53 14.81
C ARG A 200 -2.90 -12.13 14.32
N GLY A 201 -4.17 -11.96 13.95
CA GLY A 201 -4.73 -10.70 13.44
C GLY A 201 -5.65 -10.92 12.24
N PHE A 202 -6.16 -9.83 11.69
CA PHE A 202 -7.04 -9.82 10.54
C PHE A 202 -6.24 -9.99 9.25
N HIS A 203 -6.53 -11.02 8.46
CA HIS A 203 -5.77 -11.32 7.25
C HIS A 203 -6.33 -10.57 6.02
N CYS A 204 -5.55 -9.61 5.51
CA CYS A 204 -5.76 -8.94 4.21
C CYS A 204 -4.92 -9.65 3.12
N GLY A 205 -5.32 -10.86 2.72
CA GLY A 205 -4.57 -11.65 1.75
C GLY A 205 -3.22 -12.15 2.29
N ARG A 206 -2.13 -11.42 2.03
CA ARG A 206 -0.77 -11.75 2.55
C ARG A 206 -0.34 -10.88 3.72
N GLU A 207 -1.07 -9.79 3.99
CA GLU A 207 -0.79 -8.87 5.09
C GLU A 207 -1.68 -9.24 6.28
N VAL A 208 -1.19 -8.97 7.49
CA VAL A 208 -1.91 -9.23 8.75
C VAL A 208 -2.03 -7.91 9.49
N LEU A 209 -3.26 -7.48 9.73
CA LEU A 209 -3.57 -6.28 10.50
C LEU A 209 -3.79 -6.62 11.97
N PRO A 210 -3.38 -5.75 12.89
CA PRO A 210 -3.86 -5.81 14.27
C PRO A 210 -5.38 -5.68 14.32
N ALA A 211 -6.04 -6.38 15.25
CA ALA A 211 -7.49 -6.28 15.44
C ALA A 211 -7.98 -4.84 15.66
N SER A 212 -7.16 -3.97 16.24
CA SER A 212 -7.48 -2.55 16.43
C SER A 212 -7.68 -1.75 15.12
N ARG A 213 -7.38 -2.34 13.96
CA ARG A 213 -7.53 -1.75 12.62
C ARG A 213 -8.63 -2.43 11.80
N VAL A 214 -9.50 -3.18 12.46
CA VAL A 214 -10.64 -3.83 11.84
C VAL A 214 -11.87 -3.04 12.21
N ASP A 215 -12.65 -2.63 11.21
CA ASP A 215 -13.82 -1.77 11.39
C ASP A 215 -13.48 -0.48 12.20
N ASP A 216 -12.28 0.10 12.01
CA ASP A 216 -11.83 1.34 12.67
C ASP A 216 -12.13 2.62 11.86
N GLY A 217 -12.71 2.44 10.68
CA GLY A 217 -13.11 3.50 9.75
C GLY A 217 -11.99 3.92 8.79
N VAL A 218 -10.85 3.21 8.78
CA VAL A 218 -9.72 3.46 7.89
C VAL A 218 -9.49 2.23 7.01
N CYS A 219 -9.49 2.42 5.70
CA CYS A 219 -9.20 1.34 4.76
C CYS A 219 -7.70 0.97 4.75
N ASP A 220 -7.30 0.05 5.62
CA ASP A 220 -5.97 -0.54 5.71
C ASP A 220 -5.79 -1.67 4.69
N CYS A 221 -6.76 -2.58 4.53
CA CYS A 221 -6.66 -3.60 3.48
C CYS A 221 -6.73 -2.96 2.09
N CYS A 222 -5.98 -3.52 1.14
CA CYS A 222 -6.03 -3.02 -0.24
C CYS A 222 -7.37 -3.28 -0.93
N ASP A 223 -8.10 -4.32 -0.52
CA ASP A 223 -9.43 -4.69 -1.02
C ASP A 223 -10.57 -4.22 -0.12
N GLY A 224 -10.26 -3.54 1.00
CA GLY A 224 -11.26 -3.03 1.94
C GLY A 224 -11.92 -4.10 2.81
N ALA A 225 -11.39 -5.32 2.87
CA ALA A 225 -12.01 -6.40 3.62
C ALA A 225 -12.10 -6.12 5.13
N ASP A 226 -11.23 -5.25 5.65
CA ASP A 226 -11.16 -4.79 7.03
C ASP A 226 -12.38 -3.97 7.46
N GLU A 227 -13.11 -3.36 6.53
CA GLU A 227 -14.25 -2.50 6.84
C GLU A 227 -15.57 -3.11 6.34
N SER A 228 -16.52 -3.33 7.25
CA SER A 228 -17.88 -3.83 6.93
C SER A 228 -18.86 -2.71 6.65
N VAL A 229 -18.64 -1.54 7.25
CA VAL A 229 -19.56 -0.41 7.19
C VAL A 229 -19.07 0.66 6.22
N VAL A 230 -17.75 0.84 6.09
CA VAL A 230 -17.14 1.82 5.19
C VAL A 230 -16.91 1.23 3.81
N ASP A 231 -17.29 1.97 2.77
CA ASP A 231 -17.03 1.59 1.37
C ASP A 231 -15.58 1.92 0.99
N CYS A 232 -14.74 0.89 0.93
CA CYS A 232 -13.32 0.99 0.67
C CYS A 232 -12.98 0.74 -0.81
N PRO A 233 -12.20 1.62 -1.47
CA PRO A 233 -11.84 1.44 -2.87
C PRO A 233 -10.83 0.29 -3.05
N GLN A 234 -11.07 -0.56 -4.06
CA GLN A 234 -10.15 -1.64 -4.43
C GLN A 234 -8.84 -1.07 -5.04
N ARG A 235 -7.72 -1.28 -4.34
CA ARG A 235 -6.38 -0.78 -4.68
C ARG A 235 -5.31 -1.88 -4.82
N CYS A 236 -5.65 -3.16 -4.64
CA CYS A 236 -4.63 -4.22 -4.65
C CYS A 236 -3.81 -4.26 -5.95
N GLU A 237 -4.44 -4.06 -7.10
CA GLU A 237 -3.73 -4.09 -8.38
C GLU A 237 -2.76 -2.91 -8.55
N SER A 238 -3.17 -1.69 -8.19
CA SER A 238 -2.32 -0.51 -8.32
C SER A 238 -1.12 -0.57 -7.37
N LEU A 239 -1.34 -1.05 -6.13
CA LEU A 239 -0.27 -1.28 -5.16
C LEU A 239 0.69 -2.38 -5.65
N ALA A 240 0.18 -3.49 -6.18
CA ALA A 240 1.03 -4.55 -6.73
C ALA A 240 1.88 -4.04 -7.92
N ARG A 241 1.30 -3.25 -8.83
CA ARG A 241 2.04 -2.62 -9.93
C ARG A 241 3.11 -1.65 -9.41
N ALA A 242 2.80 -0.82 -8.42
CA ALA A 242 3.74 0.12 -7.82
C ALA A 242 4.90 -0.61 -7.11
N GLN A 243 4.62 -1.65 -6.34
CA GLN A 243 5.63 -2.49 -5.68
C GLN A 243 6.52 -3.19 -6.72
N ALA A 244 5.92 -3.80 -7.76
CA ALA A 244 6.68 -4.45 -8.82
C ALA A 244 7.58 -3.47 -9.59
N ALA A 245 7.09 -2.27 -9.87
CA ALA A 245 7.87 -1.19 -10.47
C ALA A 245 9.04 -0.75 -9.56
N ALA A 246 8.80 -0.60 -8.25
CA ALA A 246 9.82 -0.25 -7.27
C ALA A 246 10.91 -1.33 -7.14
N ILE A 247 10.53 -2.61 -7.08
CA ILE A 247 11.47 -3.74 -7.05
C ILE A 247 12.32 -3.76 -8.32
N THR A 248 11.67 -3.61 -9.48
CA THR A 248 12.35 -3.60 -10.79
C THR A 248 13.31 -2.41 -10.90
N SER A 249 12.88 -1.23 -10.48
CA SER A 249 13.71 0.00 -10.42
C SER A 249 14.94 -0.21 -9.54
N ARG A 250 14.74 -0.69 -8.31
CA ARG A 250 15.84 -0.99 -7.37
C ARG A 250 16.83 -1.98 -7.96
N ARG A 251 16.35 -3.08 -8.56
CA ARG A 251 17.21 -4.08 -9.19
C ARG A 251 18.04 -3.49 -10.34
N LYS A 252 17.42 -2.67 -11.21
CA LYS A 252 18.13 -1.97 -12.29
C LYS A 252 19.20 -1.02 -11.75
N GLY A 253 18.87 -0.23 -10.72
CA GLY A 253 19.80 0.67 -10.05
C GLY A 253 20.99 -0.08 -9.44
N GLN A 254 20.74 -1.19 -8.75
CA GLN A 254 21.80 -2.04 -8.17
C GLN A 254 22.74 -2.63 -9.23
N LEU A 255 22.21 -3.06 -10.39
CA LEU A 255 23.03 -3.56 -11.49
C LEU A 255 23.92 -2.44 -12.06
N LYS A 256 23.38 -1.25 -12.30
CA LYS A 256 24.19 -0.09 -12.74
C LYS A 256 25.23 0.30 -11.68
N LYS A 257 24.87 0.30 -10.39
CA LYS A 257 25.80 0.55 -9.29
C LYS A 257 26.96 -0.44 -9.28
N ALA A 258 26.67 -1.73 -9.47
CA ALA A 258 27.71 -2.75 -9.55
C ALA A 258 28.69 -2.48 -10.71
N ALA A 259 28.19 -2.05 -11.86
CA ALA A 259 29.01 -1.62 -12.98
C ALA A 259 29.88 -0.38 -12.65
N TYR A 260 29.34 0.57 -11.88
CA TYR A 260 30.10 1.73 -11.39
C TYR A 260 31.23 1.31 -10.46
N VAL A 261 30.97 0.44 -9.49
CA VAL A 261 32.00 -0.14 -8.62
C VAL A 261 33.09 -0.82 -9.44
N ALA A 262 32.72 -1.61 -10.47
CA ALA A 262 33.69 -2.25 -11.35
C ALA A 262 34.55 -1.22 -12.12
N ARG A 263 33.93 -0.16 -12.66
CA ARG A 263 34.62 0.96 -13.34
C ARG A 263 35.58 1.69 -12.41
N THR A 264 35.19 1.93 -11.17
CA THR A 264 36.05 2.58 -10.17
C THR A 264 37.21 1.69 -9.76
N LYS A 265 36.98 0.38 -9.60
CA LYS A 265 38.04 -0.58 -9.24
C LYS A 265 39.13 -0.69 -10.30
N SER A 266 38.75 -0.65 -11.58
CA SER A 266 39.70 -0.77 -12.70
C SER A 266 40.56 0.49 -12.89
N ASN A 267 40.10 1.67 -12.46
CA ASN A 267 40.86 2.92 -12.56
C ASN A 267 41.00 3.61 -11.19
N THR A 268 42.13 3.37 -10.52
CA THR A 268 42.41 3.92 -9.17
C THR A 268 42.44 5.43 -9.11
N LYS A 269 42.66 6.14 -10.23
CA LYS A 269 42.60 7.62 -10.26
C LYS A 269 41.20 8.15 -9.94
N LEU A 270 40.17 7.35 -10.21
CA LEU A 270 38.77 7.68 -9.89
C LEU A 270 38.51 7.67 -8.37
N LEU A 271 39.16 6.77 -7.64
CA LEU A 271 39.07 6.73 -6.16
C LEU A 271 39.60 8.03 -5.55
N SER A 272 40.80 8.45 -5.97
CA SER A 272 41.41 9.69 -5.48
C SER A 272 40.63 10.93 -5.93
N ALA A 273 40.12 10.96 -7.17
CA ALA A 273 39.37 12.10 -7.67
C ALA A 273 38.06 12.31 -6.90
N ALA A 274 37.36 11.23 -6.53
CA ALA A 274 36.12 11.30 -5.77
C ALA A 274 36.31 11.35 -4.24
N SER A 275 37.55 11.32 -3.74
CA SER A 275 37.85 11.19 -2.31
C SER A 275 37.14 9.99 -1.66
N VAL A 276 37.14 8.83 -2.33
CA VAL A 276 36.51 7.58 -1.85
C VAL A 276 37.52 6.44 -1.74
N SER A 277 37.19 5.42 -0.94
CA SER A 277 38.05 4.26 -0.72
C SER A 277 37.54 3.00 -1.41
N ARG A 278 38.47 2.12 -1.79
CA ARG A 278 38.15 0.79 -2.33
C ARG A 278 37.43 -0.06 -1.27
N GLY A 279 36.32 -0.71 -1.65
CA GLY A 279 35.44 -1.43 -0.72
C GLY A 279 34.66 -0.53 0.24
N GLY A 280 34.80 0.79 0.12
CA GLY A 280 34.05 1.74 0.92
C GLY A 280 32.61 1.90 0.43
N ARG A 281 31.73 2.41 1.29
CA ARG A 281 30.31 2.64 0.96
C ARG A 281 30.07 3.53 -0.25
N PHE A 282 30.99 4.46 -0.51
CA PHE A 282 30.90 5.42 -1.62
C PHE A 282 31.77 5.04 -2.81
N GLU A 283 32.30 3.80 -2.87
CA GLU A 283 33.17 3.35 -3.97
C GLU A 283 32.52 3.57 -5.35
N ALA A 284 31.22 3.32 -5.49
CA ALA A 284 30.50 3.50 -6.75
C ALA A 284 30.54 4.94 -7.29
N PHE A 285 30.66 5.95 -6.42
CA PHE A 285 30.68 7.36 -6.82
C PHE A 285 31.93 7.73 -7.59
N GLY A 286 33.06 7.01 -7.40
CA GLY A 286 34.25 7.23 -8.20
C GLY A 286 34.00 7.08 -9.69
N ALA A 287 33.01 6.27 -10.09
CA ALA A 287 32.65 6.12 -11.49
C ALA A 287 32.24 7.46 -12.12
N LEU A 288 31.69 8.39 -11.33
CA LEU A 288 31.21 9.69 -11.81
C LEU A 288 32.32 10.72 -12.04
N SER A 289 33.56 10.45 -11.60
CA SER A 289 34.60 11.49 -11.57
C SER A 289 34.85 12.16 -12.92
N GLY A 290 34.73 13.48 -12.94
CA GLY A 290 34.93 14.30 -14.13
C GLY A 290 33.76 14.33 -15.12
N GLN A 291 32.70 13.55 -14.90
CA GLN A 291 31.46 13.68 -15.67
C GLN A 291 30.72 14.95 -15.23
N CYS A 292 30.17 15.69 -16.18
CA CYS A 292 29.44 16.92 -15.92
C CYS A 292 27.95 16.74 -16.28
N ILE A 293 27.08 17.25 -15.42
CA ILE A 293 25.64 17.27 -15.63
C ILE A 293 25.11 18.70 -15.51
N HIS A 294 24.10 19.00 -16.31
CA HIS A 294 23.29 20.22 -16.22
C HIS A 294 21.83 19.83 -16.47
N SER A 295 20.89 20.67 -16.04
CA SER A 295 19.49 20.58 -16.44
C SER A 295 19.15 21.78 -17.31
N ASP A 296 18.35 21.60 -18.36
CA ASP A 296 17.90 22.69 -19.24
C ASP A 296 17.06 23.73 -18.49
N ALA A 297 16.46 23.33 -17.36
CA ALA A 297 15.70 24.22 -16.48
C ALA A 297 16.58 24.95 -15.46
N SER A 298 17.89 24.67 -15.42
CA SER A 298 18.79 25.17 -14.38
C SER A 298 20.03 25.82 -14.99
N GLU A 299 20.36 27.01 -14.53
CA GLU A 299 21.60 27.71 -14.89
C GLU A 299 22.86 27.07 -14.26
N TYR A 300 22.79 25.82 -13.81
CA TYR A 300 23.82 25.20 -12.99
C TYR A 300 24.44 24.00 -13.72
N GLU A 301 25.76 23.93 -13.68
CA GLU A 301 26.53 22.79 -14.13
C GLU A 301 27.35 22.23 -12.98
N VAL A 302 27.30 20.92 -12.81
CA VAL A 302 28.06 20.19 -11.79
C VAL A 302 28.97 19.18 -12.50
N CYS A 303 30.28 19.38 -12.39
CA CYS A 303 31.28 18.39 -12.77
C CYS A 303 31.72 17.61 -11.53
N PHE A 304 31.31 16.34 -11.43
CA PHE A 304 31.49 15.55 -10.23
C PHE A 304 32.95 15.52 -9.76
N PHE A 305 33.12 15.93 -8.50
CA PHE A 305 34.39 16.04 -7.76
C PHE A 305 35.44 16.98 -8.36
N LYS A 306 35.06 17.78 -9.36
CA LYS A 306 35.94 18.76 -10.01
C LYS A 306 35.51 20.20 -9.70
N GLY A 307 34.22 20.47 -9.72
CA GLY A 307 33.67 21.79 -9.39
C GLY A 307 32.24 21.98 -9.88
N ALA A 308 31.63 23.06 -9.41
CA ALA A 308 30.28 23.45 -9.81
C ALA A 308 30.24 24.94 -10.16
N VAL A 309 29.40 25.28 -11.14
CA VAL A 309 29.30 26.63 -11.70
C VAL A 309 27.84 26.99 -11.94
N GLN A 310 27.47 28.20 -11.57
CA GLN A 310 26.26 28.86 -12.06
C GLN A 310 26.63 29.61 -13.34
N LYS A 311 26.17 29.10 -14.47
CA LYS A 311 26.27 29.73 -15.79
C LYS A 311 25.40 30.96 -15.83
N SER A 312 25.91 32.04 -16.39
CA SER A 312 25.06 33.17 -16.71
C SER A 312 24.21 32.89 -17.95
N VAL A 313 22.96 33.35 -17.94
CA VAL A 313 22.06 33.28 -19.12
C VAL A 313 22.63 34.04 -20.32
N TYR A 314 23.38 35.11 -20.07
CA TYR A 314 23.98 35.93 -21.11
C TYR A 314 25.37 35.40 -21.48
N ALA A 315 25.62 35.17 -22.78
CA ALA A 315 26.86 34.61 -23.31
C ALA A 315 28.14 35.42 -22.97
N HIS A 316 27.99 36.68 -22.57
CA HIS A 316 29.10 37.58 -22.18
C HIS A 316 29.13 37.92 -20.69
N ALA A 317 28.21 37.36 -19.89
CA ALA A 317 28.19 37.59 -18.46
C ALA A 317 29.11 36.59 -17.73
N HIS A 318 29.53 36.97 -16.53
CA HIS A 318 30.39 36.13 -15.71
C HIS A 318 29.59 34.97 -15.12
N SER A 319 30.08 33.74 -15.33
CA SER A 319 29.61 32.58 -14.58
C SER A 319 30.25 32.57 -13.20
N PHE A 320 29.50 32.18 -12.17
CA PHE A 320 29.98 32.16 -10.79
C PHE A 320 30.34 30.73 -10.38
N SER A 321 31.56 30.53 -9.89
CA SER A 321 31.94 29.25 -9.28
C SER A 321 31.23 29.08 -7.94
N LEU A 322 30.53 27.95 -7.81
CA LEU A 322 29.89 27.53 -6.56
C LEU A 322 30.82 26.67 -5.69
N GLY A 323 31.99 26.34 -6.20
CA GLY A 323 33.04 25.65 -5.47
C GLY A 323 33.96 24.85 -6.38
N ARG A 324 35.20 24.67 -5.92
CA ARG A 324 36.32 24.02 -6.62
C ARG A 324 36.91 22.85 -5.83
N HIS A 325 36.61 22.78 -4.54
CA HIS A 325 37.13 21.75 -3.65
C HIS A 325 35.99 20.84 -3.20
N TRP A 326 36.18 19.53 -3.37
CA TRP A 326 35.19 18.51 -3.01
C TRP A 326 35.50 17.89 -1.64
N SER A 327 34.45 17.70 -0.83
CA SER A 327 34.51 16.87 0.38
C SER A 327 33.22 16.11 0.63
N TRP A 328 33.30 14.99 1.35
CA TRP A 328 32.13 14.24 1.82
C TRP A 328 31.74 14.73 3.22
N LYS A 329 30.45 14.91 3.48
CA LYS A 329 29.96 15.16 4.84
C LYS A 329 30.07 13.89 5.68
N ALA A 330 30.34 14.06 6.97
CA ALA A 330 30.34 12.95 7.92
C ALA A 330 28.95 12.35 8.04
N GLY A 331 28.84 11.02 7.99
CA GLY A 331 27.59 10.31 8.21
C GLY A 331 27.38 9.10 7.31
N MET A 332 26.14 8.60 7.31
CA MET A 332 25.73 7.44 6.50
C MET A 332 25.18 7.83 5.12
N GLN A 333 24.67 9.04 5.00
CA GLN A 333 24.06 9.53 3.77
C GLN A 333 25.13 9.92 2.75
N PRO A 334 24.92 9.66 1.45
CA PRO A 334 25.81 10.13 0.40
C PRO A 334 25.57 11.62 0.17
N ILE A 335 26.17 12.45 1.03
CA ILE A 335 26.11 13.92 0.95
C ILE A 335 27.54 14.43 0.84
N GLY A 336 27.79 15.29 -0.13
CA GLY A 336 29.07 15.99 -0.23
C GLY A 336 28.88 17.45 -0.57
N GLU A 337 29.98 18.19 -0.52
CA GLU A 337 29.98 19.64 -0.59
C GLU A 337 31.14 20.13 -1.45
N PHE A 338 30.83 21.13 -2.27
CA PHE A 338 31.78 21.96 -2.97
C PHE A 338 32.01 23.25 -2.19
N GLU A 339 33.28 23.55 -1.90
CA GLU A 339 33.72 24.76 -1.23
C GLU A 339 34.70 25.57 -2.09
N GLY A 340 35.00 26.80 -1.65
CA GLY A 340 36.00 27.65 -2.29
C GLY A 340 35.54 28.30 -3.58
N GLY A 341 34.22 28.53 -3.71
CA GLY A 341 33.63 29.28 -4.82
C GLY A 341 34.03 30.75 -4.85
N ASP A 342 33.39 31.50 -5.73
CA ASP A 342 33.66 32.93 -5.89
C ASP A 342 33.06 33.74 -4.74
N MET A 343 33.70 34.87 -4.43
CA MET A 343 33.33 35.72 -3.30
C MET A 343 31.92 36.26 -3.47
N CYS A 344 31.14 36.12 -2.41
CA CYS A 344 29.81 36.68 -2.27
C CYS A 344 29.92 38.09 -1.67
N PRO A 345 28.97 39.01 -1.93
CA PRO A 345 28.99 40.35 -1.35
C PRO A 345 28.98 40.38 0.18
N ASP A 346 28.49 39.33 0.84
CA ASP A 346 28.50 39.17 2.30
C ASP A 346 29.89 38.81 2.88
N GLY A 347 30.91 38.65 2.03
CA GLY A 347 32.26 38.28 2.40
C GLY A 347 32.50 36.77 2.53
N THR A 348 31.49 35.93 2.34
CA THR A 348 31.65 34.47 2.29
C THR A 348 32.00 33.99 0.89
N ARG A 349 32.48 32.75 0.77
CA ARG A 349 32.66 32.09 -0.53
C ARG A 349 31.43 31.25 -0.82
N ARG A 350 30.99 31.28 -2.08
CA ARG A 350 29.92 30.39 -2.55
C ARG A 350 30.26 28.92 -2.29
N SER A 351 29.25 28.15 -1.91
CA SER A 351 29.32 26.71 -1.63
C SER A 351 28.08 25.99 -2.15
N LEU A 352 28.21 24.71 -2.49
CA LEU A 352 27.12 23.89 -3.00
C LEU A 352 27.14 22.50 -2.35
N VAL A 353 26.01 22.11 -1.75
CA VAL A 353 25.80 20.79 -1.17
C VAL A 353 25.05 19.89 -2.17
N LEU A 354 25.59 18.70 -2.42
CA LEU A 354 24.98 17.66 -3.25
C LEU A 354 24.42 16.57 -2.34
N LYS A 355 23.11 16.29 -2.48
CA LYS A 355 22.44 15.14 -1.88
C LYS A 355 22.17 14.10 -2.96
N PHE A 356 22.74 12.91 -2.83
CA PHE A 356 22.57 11.88 -3.86
C PHE A 356 21.40 10.94 -3.55
N GLU A 357 20.54 10.71 -4.54
CA GLU A 357 19.41 9.80 -4.47
C GLU A 357 19.52 8.68 -5.52
N CYS A 358 19.03 7.49 -5.18
CA CYS A 358 19.06 6.34 -6.08
C CYS A 358 18.10 6.56 -7.26
N THR A 359 18.61 6.37 -8.47
CA THR A 359 17.79 6.21 -9.69
C THR A 359 18.34 5.10 -10.56
N PRO A 360 17.50 4.30 -11.24
CA PRO A 360 17.96 3.36 -12.27
C PRO A 360 18.28 4.03 -13.61
N ASN A 361 17.90 5.31 -13.77
CA ASN A 361 18.09 6.05 -15.00
C ASN A 361 19.49 6.68 -15.05
N ASP A 362 19.72 7.55 -16.02
CA ASP A 362 20.99 8.27 -16.13
C ASP A 362 21.03 9.43 -15.13
N GLU A 363 22.22 9.97 -14.88
CA GLU A 363 22.43 11.02 -13.89
C GLU A 363 21.64 12.28 -14.24
N THR A 364 20.86 12.79 -13.28
CA THR A 364 20.11 14.03 -13.46
C THR A 364 20.33 14.98 -12.29
N LEU A 365 20.29 16.28 -12.62
CA LEU A 365 20.35 17.36 -11.65
C LEU A 365 18.91 17.80 -11.32
N GLY A 366 18.53 17.72 -10.04
CA GLY A 366 17.29 18.27 -9.54
C GLY A 366 17.30 19.81 -9.50
N PRO A 367 16.19 20.43 -9.03
CA PRO A 367 16.15 21.87 -8.82
C PRO A 367 17.17 22.29 -7.76
N VAL A 368 17.89 23.38 -8.02
CA VAL A 368 18.86 23.97 -7.08
C VAL A 368 18.13 24.95 -6.17
N SER A 369 18.33 24.81 -4.86
CA SER A 369 17.77 25.70 -3.84
C SER A 369 18.87 26.52 -3.18
N GLU A 370 18.69 27.83 -3.07
CA GLU A 370 19.55 28.69 -2.26
C GLU A 370 19.03 28.73 -0.82
N THR A 371 19.68 27.95 0.06
CA THR A 371 19.25 27.76 1.46
C THR A 371 19.60 28.97 2.34
N SER A 372 20.66 29.67 1.98
CA SER A 372 21.05 30.99 2.51
C SER A 372 21.88 31.69 1.46
N THR A 373 22.16 32.98 1.65
CA THR A 373 23.01 33.78 0.76
C THR A 373 24.27 33.00 0.36
N CYS A 374 24.42 32.75 -0.94
CA CYS A 374 25.57 32.06 -1.54
C CYS A 374 25.82 30.62 -1.05
N LYS A 375 24.82 29.96 -0.44
CA LYS A 375 24.85 28.54 -0.08
C LYS A 375 23.73 27.80 -0.78
N TYR A 376 24.13 26.93 -1.70
CA TYR A 376 23.23 26.21 -2.56
C TYR A 376 23.12 24.75 -2.14
N GLU A 377 21.97 24.15 -2.41
CA GLU A 377 21.72 22.73 -2.20
C GLU A 377 21.02 22.15 -3.43
N VAL A 378 21.42 20.96 -3.84
CA VAL A 378 20.81 20.25 -4.96
C VAL A 378 20.75 18.76 -4.71
N THR A 379 19.65 18.15 -5.14
CA THR A 379 19.53 16.69 -5.20
C THR A 379 20.00 16.19 -6.56
N VAL A 380 20.92 15.22 -6.55
CA VAL A 380 21.41 14.53 -7.75
C VAL A 380 20.89 13.12 -7.75
N GLN A 381 20.21 12.72 -8.81
CA GLN A 381 19.82 11.32 -8.97
C GLN A 381 20.92 10.56 -9.69
N THR A 382 21.38 9.44 -9.14
CA THR A 382 22.38 8.57 -9.77
C THR A 382 22.25 7.12 -9.32
N ALA A 383 22.63 6.18 -10.19
CA ALA A 383 22.74 4.78 -9.82
C ALA A 383 23.81 4.53 -8.74
N ALA A 384 24.80 5.43 -8.57
CA ALA A 384 25.82 5.29 -7.53
C ALA A 384 25.22 5.28 -6.11
N ALA A 385 24.06 5.91 -5.92
CA ALA A 385 23.33 6.03 -4.65
C ALA A 385 22.31 4.90 -4.41
N CYS A 386 22.16 3.97 -5.35
CA CYS A 386 21.48 2.69 -5.12
C CYS A 386 22.40 1.75 -4.29
#